data_AF-E6U6J7-F1
#
_entry.id   AF-E6U6J7-F1
#
_cell.length_a   1.000
_cell.length_b   1.000
_cell.length_c   1.000
_cell.angle_alpha   90.00
_cell.angle_beta   90.00
_cell.angle_gamma   90.00
#
_symmetry.space_group_name_H-M   'P 1'
#
loop_
_entity.id
_entity.type
_entity.pdbx_description
1 polymer ?
#
loop_
_entity_poly.entity_id
_entity_poly.type
_entity_poly.pdbx_seq_one_letter_code
_entity_poly.pdbx_strand_id
1 'polypeptide(L)'
;MQRFKFRLAPVRNLRQYAEREQKDVLAREQHALRLLEQEAEALREAERQWSARYLRVCGAGAVPAEMMRIQSYLAELRARRKDNAARIREQTETVEQARELLMTKMQARKTIDALYEKQIRLYHREQKIQTEKEIEEQIAARLHW
;
A
#
# COMPACT_ATOMS: atom_id res chain seq x y z
N MET A 1 -25.04 32.82 -15.39
CA MET A 1 -25.07 31.40 -15.00
C MET A 1 -24.31 31.18 -13.70
N GLN A 2 -24.93 30.52 -12.71
CA GLN A 2 -24.21 30.13 -11.49
C GLN A 2 -23.11 29.13 -11.82
N ARG A 3 -22.02 29.08 -11.03
CA ARG A 3 -20.94 28.09 -11.17
C ARG A 3 -21.30 26.83 -10.36
N PHE A 4 -21.02 25.64 -10.91
CA PHE A 4 -21.20 24.38 -10.19
C PHE A 4 -20.41 24.36 -8.88
N LYS A 5 -21.05 23.97 -7.77
CA LYS A 5 -20.42 23.83 -6.46
C LYS A 5 -20.79 22.49 -5.83
N PHE A 6 -19.80 21.61 -5.70
CA PHE A 6 -19.97 20.34 -5.02
C PHE A 6 -19.91 20.51 -3.50
N ARG A 7 -21.02 20.28 -2.80
CA ARG A 7 -21.13 20.49 -1.35
C ARG A 7 -20.17 19.61 -0.54
N LEU A 8 -19.85 18.42 -1.05
CA LEU A 8 -18.96 17.46 -0.38
C LEU A 8 -17.50 17.57 -0.86
N ALA A 9 -17.10 18.68 -1.49
CA ALA A 9 -15.72 18.88 -1.93
C ALA A 9 -14.69 18.76 -0.77
N PRO A 10 -14.93 19.30 0.44
CA PRO A 10 -14.03 19.10 1.57
C PRO A 10 -13.88 17.62 1.95
N VAL A 11 -15.00 16.89 1.99
CA VAL A 11 -15.01 15.44 2.30
C VAL A 11 -14.24 14.66 1.24
N ARG A 12 -14.41 15.01 -0.03
CA ARG A 12 -13.67 14.38 -1.14
C ARG A 12 -12.17 14.57 -0.98
N ASN A 13 -11.72 15.79 -0.68
CA ASN A 13 -10.30 16.11 -0.47
C ASN A 13 -9.73 15.34 0.73
N LEU A 14 -10.48 15.28 1.84
CA LEU A 14 -10.08 14.52 3.02
C LEU A 14 -9.95 13.02 2.72
N ARG A 15 -10.87 12.44 1.94
CA ARG A 15 -10.78 11.02 1.53
C ARG A 15 -9.61 10.75 0.60
N GLN A 16 -9.31 11.68 -0.30
CA GLN A 16 -8.13 11.58 -1.17
C GLN A 16 -6.83 11.66 -0.37
N TYR A 17 -6.75 12.55 0.63
CA TYR A 17 -5.61 12.63 1.53
C TYR A 17 -5.45 11.34 2.34
N ALA A 18 -6.53 10.84 2.95
CA ALA A 18 -6.49 9.60 3.72
C ALA A 18 -6.08 8.36 2.90
N GLU A 19 -6.46 8.30 1.62
CA GLU A 19 -5.96 7.25 0.71
C GLU A 19 -4.46 7.38 0.48
N ARG A 20 -3.95 8.60 0.24
CA ARG A 20 -2.51 8.84 0.03
C ARG A 20 -1.69 8.47 1.25
N GLU A 21 -2.10 8.93 2.42
CA GLU A 21 -1.44 8.61 3.69
C GLU A 21 -1.38 7.09 3.92
N GLN A 22 -2.48 6.38 3.63
CA GLN A 22 -2.50 4.92 3.77
C GLN A 22 -1.61 4.21 2.74
N LYS A 23 -1.42 4.77 1.54
CA LYS A 23 -0.42 4.25 0.58
C LYS A 23 0.99 4.41 1.10
N ASP A 24 1.30 5.54 1.74
CA ASP A 24 2.61 5.80 2.33
C ASP A 24 2.88 4.84 3.50
N VAL A 25 1.87 4.57 4.33
CA VAL A 25 1.93 3.49 5.35
C VAL A 25 2.25 2.15 4.70
N LEU A 26 1.46 1.71 3.71
CA LEU A 26 1.68 0.43 3.04
C LEU A 26 3.08 0.33 2.42
N ALA A 27 3.56 1.40 1.80
CA ALA A 27 4.91 1.44 1.20
C ALA A 27 6.02 1.27 2.26
N ARG A 28 5.86 1.88 3.44
CA ARG A 28 6.78 1.70 4.57
C ARG A 28 6.77 0.27 5.08
N GLU A 29 5.60 -0.33 5.29
CA GLU A 29 5.50 -1.71 5.77
C GLU A 29 6.08 -2.72 4.77
N GLN A 30 5.86 -2.50 3.47
CA GLN A 30 6.47 -3.31 2.41
C GLN A 30 7.99 -3.15 2.33
N HIS A 31 8.50 -1.95 2.64
CA HIS A 31 9.94 -1.74 2.73
C HIS A 31 10.53 -2.47 3.94
N ALA A 32 9.89 -2.40 5.11
CA ALA A 32 10.29 -3.13 6.30
C ALA A 32 10.33 -4.65 6.05
N LEU A 33 9.30 -5.20 5.41
CA LEU A 33 9.26 -6.63 5.03
C LEU A 33 10.44 -7.01 4.14
N ARG A 34 10.73 -6.20 3.10
CA ARG A 34 11.86 -6.46 2.20
C ARG A 34 13.20 -6.48 2.93
N LEU A 35 13.41 -5.61 3.92
CA LEU A 35 14.64 -5.62 4.72
C LEU A 35 14.77 -6.92 5.53
N LEU A 36 13.67 -7.41 6.12
CA LEU A 36 13.68 -8.68 6.86
C LEU A 36 13.96 -9.88 5.92
N GLU A 37 13.41 -9.87 4.70
CA GLU A 37 13.68 -10.89 3.69
C GLU A 37 15.16 -10.88 3.25
N GLN A 38 15.75 -9.69 3.06
CA GLN A 38 17.18 -9.54 2.78
C GLN A 38 18.04 -10.07 3.95
N GLU A 39 17.68 -9.75 5.19
CA GLU A 39 18.34 -10.28 6.38
C GLU A 39 18.23 -11.82 6.43
N ALA A 40 17.08 -12.40 6.06
CA ALA A 40 16.89 -13.85 6.04
C ALA A 40 17.82 -14.53 5.03
N GLU A 41 17.99 -13.93 3.85
CA GLU A 41 18.88 -14.47 2.83
C GLU A 41 20.35 -14.33 3.24
N ALA A 42 20.74 -13.20 3.84
CA ALA A 42 22.07 -13.03 4.39
C ALA A 42 22.40 -14.06 5.49
N LEU A 43 21.44 -14.36 6.37
CA LEU A 43 21.60 -15.39 7.41
C LEU A 43 21.70 -16.80 6.82
N ARG A 44 20.95 -17.11 5.76
CA ARG A 44 21.05 -18.40 5.04
C ARG A 44 22.42 -18.56 4.40
N GLU A 45 22.91 -17.53 3.74
CA GLU A 45 24.21 -17.54 3.08
C GLU A 45 25.34 -17.67 4.11
N ALA A 46 25.26 -16.94 5.22
CA ALA A 46 26.18 -17.11 6.34
C ALA A 46 26.17 -18.54 6.87
N GLU A 47 25.01 -19.14 7.13
CA GLU A 47 24.93 -20.52 7.60
C GLU A 47 25.56 -21.50 6.62
N ARG A 48 25.34 -21.34 5.31
CA ARG A 48 25.97 -22.16 4.27
C ARG A 48 27.49 -22.06 4.31
N GLN A 49 28.02 -20.84 4.34
CA GLN A 49 29.46 -20.59 4.37
C GLN A 49 30.11 -21.20 5.62
N TRP A 50 29.51 -21.00 6.79
CA TRP A 50 30.02 -21.52 8.04
C TRP A 50 29.85 -23.03 8.17
N SER A 51 28.81 -23.61 7.58
CA SER A 51 28.63 -25.07 7.49
C SER A 51 29.70 -25.70 6.59
N ALA A 52 29.99 -25.08 5.43
CA ALA A 52 31.06 -25.53 4.54
C ALA A 52 32.45 -25.38 5.20
N ARG A 53 32.66 -24.33 6.01
CA ARG A 53 33.87 -24.17 6.81
C ARG A 53 33.98 -25.26 7.88
N TYR A 54 32.90 -25.55 8.59
CA TYR A 54 32.85 -26.61 9.59
C TYR A 54 33.29 -27.96 9.00
N LEU A 55 32.73 -28.35 7.86
CA LEU A 55 33.09 -29.59 7.18
C LEU A 55 34.58 -29.64 6.77
N ARG A 56 35.13 -28.54 6.27
CA ARG A 56 36.56 -28.43 5.94
C ARG A 56 37.45 -28.61 7.17
N VAL A 57 37.10 -27.95 8.27
CA VAL A 57 37.82 -28.01 9.55
C VAL A 57 37.75 -29.45 10.12
N CYS A 58 36.61 -30.13 10.03
CA CYS A 58 36.48 -31.53 10.40
C CYS A 58 37.35 -32.47 9.54
N GLY A 59 37.35 -32.29 8.22
CA GLY A 59 38.14 -33.10 7.30
C GLY A 59 39.65 -32.92 7.43
N ALA A 60 40.11 -31.77 7.94
CA ALA A 60 41.53 -31.46 8.13
C ALA A 60 42.10 -31.91 9.49
N GLY A 61 41.31 -32.58 10.34
CA GLY A 61 41.79 -33.03 11.65
C GLY A 61 41.96 -31.88 12.67
N ALA A 62 41.08 -30.88 12.64
CA ALA A 62 41.18 -29.73 13.52
C ALA A 62 41.02 -30.03 15.01
N VAL A 63 41.44 -29.08 15.84
CA VAL A 63 41.32 -29.15 17.30
C VAL A 63 39.83 -29.09 17.72
N PRO A 64 39.36 -29.93 18.67
CA PRO A 64 37.96 -29.94 19.11
C PRO A 64 37.41 -28.56 19.51
N ALA A 65 38.24 -27.68 20.08
CA ALA A 65 37.86 -26.33 20.46
C ALA A 65 37.42 -25.46 19.27
N GLU A 66 38.08 -25.58 18.11
CA GLU A 66 37.69 -24.83 16.90
C GLU A 66 36.35 -25.34 16.34
N MET A 67 36.15 -26.67 16.36
CA MET A 67 34.89 -27.28 15.96
C MET A 67 33.72 -26.81 16.83
N MET A 68 33.91 -26.79 18.16
CA MET A 68 32.91 -26.31 19.10
C MET A 68 32.55 -24.84 18.85
N ARG A 69 33.54 -23.97 18.61
CA ARG A 69 33.29 -22.54 18.30
C ARG A 69 32.42 -22.37 17.05
N ILE A 70 32.72 -23.12 15.98
CA ILE A 70 31.94 -23.06 14.74
C ILE A 70 30.52 -23.61 14.96
N GLN A 71 30.37 -24.71 15.69
CA GLN A 71 29.06 -25.27 16.03
C GLN A 71 28.20 -24.29 16.83
N SER A 72 28.77 -23.65 17.85
CA SER A 72 28.05 -22.64 18.64
C SER A 72 27.58 -21.48 17.76
N TYR A 73 28.44 -21.00 16.86
CA TYR A 73 28.06 -19.94 15.94
C TYR A 73 26.97 -20.37 14.94
N LEU A 74 27.03 -21.61 14.42
CA LEU A 74 25.96 -22.17 13.58
C LEU A 74 24.63 -22.29 14.34
N ALA A 75 24.66 -22.67 15.61
CA ALA A 75 23.47 -22.70 16.45
C ALA A 75 22.87 -21.31 16.64
N GLU A 76 23.72 -20.29 16.86
CA GLU A 76 23.30 -18.89 16.94
C GLU A 76 22.66 -18.41 15.63
N LEU A 77 23.27 -18.70 14.48
CA LEU A 77 22.71 -18.37 13.17
C LEU A 77 21.33 -19.02 12.95
N ARG A 78 21.16 -20.28 13.33
CA ARG A 78 19.86 -20.97 13.25
C ARG A 78 18.81 -20.36 14.16
N ALA A 79 19.19 -19.95 15.37
CA ALA A 79 18.29 -19.23 16.28
C ALA A 79 17.84 -17.90 15.65
N ARG A 80 18.79 -17.09 15.17
CA ARG A 80 18.48 -15.82 14.47
C ARG A 80 17.59 -16.02 13.24
N ARG A 81 17.82 -17.08 12.45
CA ARG A 81 16.95 -17.42 11.31
C ARG A 81 15.52 -17.73 11.75
N LYS A 82 15.35 -18.46 12.85
CA LYS A 82 14.03 -18.78 13.41
C LYS A 82 13.32 -17.50 13.86
N ASP A 83 14.03 -16.62 14.57
CA ASP A 83 13.48 -15.36 15.04
C ASP A 83 13.12 -14.44 13.88
N ASN A 84 13.99 -14.33 12.88
CA ASN A 84 13.71 -13.54 11.68
C ASN A 84 12.51 -14.09 10.89
N ALA A 85 12.36 -15.42 10.81
CA ALA A 85 11.19 -16.04 10.19
C ALA A 85 9.88 -15.79 10.97
N ALA A 86 9.94 -15.53 12.27
CA ALA A 86 8.78 -15.07 13.05
C ALA A 86 8.48 -13.60 12.74
N ARG A 87 9.50 -12.73 12.73
CA ARG A 87 9.38 -11.31 12.36
C ARG A 87 8.81 -11.11 10.95
N ILE A 88 9.25 -11.90 9.97
CA ILE A 88 8.70 -11.87 8.61
C ILE A 88 7.21 -12.19 8.61
N ARG A 89 6.77 -13.19 9.39
CA ARG A 89 5.34 -13.56 9.47
C ARG A 89 4.51 -12.42 10.05
N GLU A 90 4.92 -11.87 11.18
CA GLU A 90 4.26 -10.72 11.82
C GLU A 90 4.22 -9.49 10.90
N GLN A 91 5.33 -9.19 10.22
CA GLN A 91 5.39 -8.08 9.27
C GLN A 91 4.52 -8.34 8.03
N THR A 92 4.41 -9.58 7.58
CA THR A 92 3.51 -9.95 6.47
C THR A 92 2.05 -9.70 6.86
N GLU A 93 1.64 -10.09 8.06
CA GLU A 93 0.31 -9.79 8.60
C GLU A 93 0.05 -8.28 8.67
N THR A 94 1.05 -7.52 9.11
CA THR A 94 0.98 -6.04 9.16
C THR A 94 0.79 -5.43 7.76
N VAL A 95 1.48 -5.95 6.75
CA VAL A 95 1.31 -5.54 5.35
C VAL A 95 -0.10 -5.86 4.85
N GLU A 96 -0.64 -7.03 5.17
CA GLU A 96 -2.01 -7.40 4.77
C GLU A 96 -3.05 -6.48 5.43
N GLN A 97 -2.93 -6.21 6.73
CA GLN A 97 -3.81 -5.25 7.41
C GLN A 97 -3.73 -3.86 6.76
N ALA A 98 -2.54 -3.39 6.40
CA ALA A 98 -2.36 -2.12 5.72
C ALA A 98 -3.00 -2.10 4.31
N ARG A 99 -2.98 -3.25 3.59
CA ARG A 99 -3.66 -3.43 2.29
C ARG A 99 -5.18 -3.37 2.45
N GLU A 100 -5.75 -4.07 3.42
CA GLU A 100 -7.19 -4.07 3.68
C GLU A 100 -7.71 -2.67 4.03
N LEU A 101 -6.97 -1.95 4.89
CA LEU A 101 -7.27 -0.56 5.21
C LEU A 101 -7.21 0.32 3.96
N LEU A 102 -6.19 0.16 3.10
CA LEU A 102 -6.10 0.91 1.86
C LEU A 102 -7.31 0.66 0.96
N MET A 103 -7.74 -0.59 0.80
CA MET A 103 -8.94 -0.93 0.01
C MET A 103 -10.18 -0.20 0.54
N THR A 104 -10.35 -0.15 1.86
CA THR A 104 -11.46 0.54 2.50
C THR A 104 -11.42 2.05 2.24
N LYS A 105 -10.24 2.68 2.36
CA LYS A 105 -10.06 4.11 2.06
C LYS A 105 -10.33 4.41 0.57
N MET A 106 -9.85 3.56 -0.33
CA MET A 106 -10.10 3.67 -1.77
C MET A 106 -11.60 3.56 -2.10
N GLN A 107 -12.30 2.60 -1.48
CA GLN A 107 -13.75 2.45 -1.67
C GLN A 107 -14.50 3.69 -1.19
N ALA A 108 -14.18 4.19 0.01
CA ALA A 108 -14.79 5.41 0.54
C ALA A 108 -14.58 6.64 -0.38
N ARG A 109 -13.38 6.78 -0.96
CA ARG A 109 -13.09 7.83 -1.95
C ARG A 109 -13.89 7.64 -3.24
N LYS A 110 -13.94 6.42 -3.79
CA LYS A 110 -14.72 6.09 -4.99
C LYS A 110 -16.21 6.39 -4.81
N THR A 111 -16.77 6.15 -3.62
CA THR A 111 -18.17 6.50 -3.32
C THR A 111 -18.42 8.00 -3.44
N ILE A 112 -17.51 8.84 -2.91
CA ILE A 112 -17.65 10.30 -3.01
C ILE A 112 -17.43 10.79 -4.46
N ASP A 113 -16.50 10.19 -5.20
CA ASP A 113 -16.31 10.50 -6.61
C ASP A 113 -17.55 10.16 -7.45
N ALA A 114 -18.19 9.01 -7.21
CA ALA A 114 -19.43 8.65 -7.90
C ALA A 114 -20.57 9.64 -7.61
N LEU A 115 -20.66 10.15 -6.37
CA LEU A 115 -21.61 11.20 -6.02
C LEU A 115 -21.30 12.53 -6.71
N TYR A 116 -20.02 12.90 -6.82
CA TYR A 116 -19.57 14.06 -7.57
C TYR A 116 -19.97 13.96 -9.05
N GLU A 117 -19.67 12.84 -9.69
CA GLU A 117 -20.01 12.57 -11.10
C GLU A 117 -21.53 12.53 -11.34
N LYS A 118 -22.31 12.09 -10.36
CA LYS A 118 -23.77 12.15 -10.45
C LYS A 118 -24.26 13.60 -10.37
N GLN A 119 -23.77 14.40 -9.42
CA GLN A 119 -24.19 15.79 -9.26
C GLN A 119 -23.78 16.65 -10.45
N ILE A 120 -22.58 16.45 -11.02
CA ILE A 120 -22.14 17.23 -12.17
C ILE A 120 -22.98 16.92 -13.41
N ARG A 121 -23.38 15.66 -13.62
CA ARG A 121 -24.28 15.27 -14.70
C ARG A 121 -25.66 15.90 -14.55
N LEU A 122 -26.22 15.92 -13.34
CA LEU A 122 -27.50 16.58 -13.07
C LEU A 122 -27.43 18.08 -13.36
N TYR A 123 -26.37 18.73 -12.88
CA TYR A 123 -26.14 20.16 -13.13
C TYR A 123 -26.05 20.49 -14.63
N HIS A 124 -25.29 19.72 -15.41
CA HIS A 124 -25.21 19.94 -16.86
C HIS A 124 -26.53 19.70 -17.57
N ARG A 125 -27.32 18.71 -17.13
CA ARG A 125 -28.66 18.45 -17.66
C ARG A 125 -29.60 19.62 -17.38
N GLU A 126 -29.60 20.14 -16.15
CA GLU A 126 -30.39 21.31 -15.77
C GLU A 126 -29.99 22.56 -16.55
N GLN A 127 -28.68 22.81 -16.71
CA GLN A 127 -28.20 23.91 -17.54
C GLN A 127 -28.71 23.80 -18.98
N LYS A 128 -28.64 22.59 -19.57
CA LYS A 128 -29.12 22.37 -20.94
C LYS A 128 -30.61 22.67 -21.08
N ILE A 129 -31.43 22.17 -20.16
CA ILE A 129 -32.88 22.43 -20.13
C ILE A 129 -33.16 23.94 -19.97
N GLN A 130 -32.43 24.61 -19.09
CA GLN A 130 -32.57 26.05 -18.88
C GLN A 130 -32.24 26.84 -20.15
N THR A 131 -31.14 26.49 -20.83
CA THR A 131 -30.75 27.14 -22.09
C THR A 131 -31.74 26.86 -23.21
N GLU A 132 -32.28 25.64 -23.31
CA GLU A 132 -33.31 25.31 -24.31
C GLU A 132 -34.58 26.16 -24.09
N LYS A 133 -35.03 26.31 -22.84
CA LYS A 133 -36.16 27.18 -22.49
C LYS A 133 -35.90 28.65 -22.82
N GLU A 134 -34.72 29.16 -22.47
CA GLU A 134 -34.34 30.55 -22.79
C GLU A 134 -34.34 30.80 -24.31
N ILE A 135 -33.92 29.81 -25.12
CA ILE A 135 -33.98 29.89 -26.58
C ILE A 135 -35.42 29.87 -27.08
N GLU A 136 -36.26 28.95 -26.58
CA GLU A 136 -37.68 28.86 -26.95
C GLU A 136 -38.43 30.16 -26.62
N GLU A 137 -38.21 30.74 -25.43
CA GLU A 137 -38.79 32.02 -25.04
C GLU A 137 -38.35 33.17 -25.96
N GLN A 138 -37.06 33.22 -26.33
CA GLN A 138 -36.56 34.23 -27.27
C GLN A 138 -37.14 34.08 -28.68
N ILE A 139 -37.33 32.85 -29.15
CA ILE A 139 -37.96 32.58 -30.45
C ILE A 139 -39.44 32.98 -30.41
N ALA A 140 -40.18 32.56 -29.38
CA ALA A 140 -41.59 32.91 -29.20
C ALA A 140 -41.79 34.43 -29.09
N ALA A 141 -40.94 35.11 -28.32
CA ALA A 141 -40.97 36.57 -28.19
C ALA A 141 -40.69 37.30 -29.52
N ARG A 142 -39.93 36.70 -30.45
CA ARG A 142 -39.66 37.28 -31.79
C ARG A 142 -40.75 36.98 -32.82
N LEU A 143 -41.53 35.92 -32.65
CA LEU A 143 -42.63 35.53 -33.55
C LEU A 143 -43.96 36.23 -33.20
N HIS A 144 -44.06 36.85 -32.02
CA HIS A 144 -45.23 37.62 -31.58
C HIS A 144 -45.10 39.15 -31.81
N TRP A 145 -44.18 39.56 -32.69
CA TRP A 145 -44.11 40.89 -33.31
C TRP A 145 -44.21 40.74 -34.83
#